data_AF-A0A538SZC9-F1
#
_entry.id   AF-A0A538SZC9-F1
#
_cell.length_a   1.000
_cell.length_b   1.000
_cell.length_c   1.000
_cell.angle_alpha   90.00
_cell.angle_beta   90.00
_cell.angle_gamma   90.00
#
_symmetry.space_group_name_H-M   'P 1'
#
loop_
_entity.id
_entity.type
_entity.pdbx_description
1 polymer ?
#
loop_
_entity_poly.entity_id
_entity_poly.type
_entity_poly.pdbx_seq_one_letter_code
_entity_poly.pdbx_strand_id
1 'polypeptide(L)'
;PILPVHRSDGSGTTNIFTTYLSAVSAPWKELVGANTSVSWPVGIGGKGNEGVSGLIRQTQGSIGYIELAYAKQNHLPVAHVRNRSGTFVEPTLASTTAAAEGASALLAKDVRTPIVNSPAPDAYPICGLTFLLVYQDQKDPVKGRALAEFIDWAIHEGQEVAASLDYARLPAAVVKVNETTLRKLTVAGKPLLADR
;
A
#
# COMPACT_ATOMS: atom_id res chain seq x y z
N PRO A 1 -25.01 -8.00 15.75
CA PRO A 1 -24.91 -6.68 15.08
C PRO A 1 -23.48 -6.51 14.53
N ILE A 2 -23.32 -5.86 13.37
CA ILE A 2 -22.00 -5.60 12.77
C ILE A 2 -21.45 -4.29 13.32
N LEU A 3 -20.20 -4.28 13.79
CA LEU A 3 -19.52 -3.04 14.23
C LEU A 3 -18.34 -2.71 13.29
N PRO A 4 -18.47 -1.68 12.43
CA PRO A 4 -17.35 -1.18 11.65
C PRO A 4 -16.25 -0.60 12.53
N VAL A 5 -15.00 -0.95 12.24
CA VAL A 5 -13.80 -0.39 12.86
C VAL A 5 -12.96 0.27 11.76
N HIS A 6 -12.63 1.53 11.96
CA HIS A 6 -11.85 2.32 11.02
C HIS A 6 -10.65 2.97 11.72
N ARG A 7 -9.80 3.66 10.95
CA ARG A 7 -8.69 4.44 11.51
C ARG A 7 -9.20 5.72 12.16
N SER A 8 -8.60 6.11 13.28
CA SER A 8 -8.83 7.42 13.91
C SER A 8 -7.79 8.48 13.49
N ASP A 9 -6.68 8.05 12.91
CA ASP A 9 -5.58 8.90 12.44
C ASP A 9 -5.51 8.96 10.90
N GLY A 10 -4.85 10.01 10.39
CA GLY A 10 -4.58 10.15 8.95
C GLY A 10 -3.77 8.95 8.45
N SER A 11 -4.30 8.24 7.46
CA SER A 11 -3.80 6.90 7.13
C SER A 11 -3.77 6.63 5.62
N GLY A 12 -2.62 6.14 5.14
CA GLY A 12 -2.50 5.58 3.79
C GLY A 12 -3.38 4.34 3.59
N THR A 13 -3.55 3.50 4.62
CA THR A 13 -4.47 2.34 4.58
C THR A 13 -5.92 2.79 4.41
N THR A 14 -6.34 3.87 5.10
CA THR A 14 -7.65 4.50 4.87
C THR A 14 -7.77 5.01 3.46
N ASN A 15 -6.73 5.65 2.92
CA ASN A 15 -6.75 6.14 1.55
C ASN A 15 -6.93 4.99 0.55
N ILE A 16 -6.20 3.88 0.68
CA ILE A 16 -6.34 2.69 -0.19
C ILE A 16 -7.76 2.13 -0.08
N PHE A 17 -8.24 1.89 1.14
CA PHE A 17 -9.56 1.29 1.38
C PHE A 17 -10.70 2.17 0.85
N THR A 18 -10.67 3.48 1.11
CA THR A 18 -11.71 4.41 0.65
C THR A 18 -11.62 4.70 -0.85
N THR A 19 -10.43 4.63 -1.45
CA THR A 19 -10.26 4.65 -2.92
C THR A 19 -10.92 3.42 -3.54
N TYR A 20 -10.73 2.24 -2.96
CA TYR A 20 -11.43 1.03 -3.40
C TYR A 20 -12.95 1.17 -3.26
N LEU A 21 -13.45 1.59 -2.09
CA LEU A 21 -14.89 1.78 -1.87
C LEU A 21 -15.50 2.78 -2.88
N SER A 22 -14.80 3.88 -3.16
CA SER A 22 -15.22 4.86 -4.16
C SER A 22 -15.21 4.30 -5.58
N ALA A 23 -14.37 3.31 -5.88
CA ALA A 23 -14.31 2.66 -7.18
C ALA A 23 -15.47 1.67 -7.41
N VAL A 24 -16.01 1.07 -6.35
CA VAL A 24 -17.05 0.01 -6.44
C VAL A 24 -18.44 0.44 -5.95
N SER A 25 -18.55 1.58 -5.27
CA SER A 25 -19.81 2.09 -4.72
C SER A 25 -20.00 3.55 -5.07
N ALA A 26 -20.93 3.83 -6.00
CA ALA A 26 -21.29 5.21 -6.36
C ALA A 26 -21.82 6.02 -5.16
N PRO A 27 -22.70 5.50 -4.29
CA PRO A 27 -23.12 6.22 -3.09
C PRO A 27 -21.97 6.55 -2.14
N TRP A 28 -21.00 5.63 -1.96
CA TRP A 28 -19.81 5.92 -1.15
C TRP A 28 -18.99 7.06 -1.75
N LYS A 29 -18.75 6.99 -3.06
CA LYS A 29 -17.99 8.00 -3.79
C LYS A 29 -18.60 9.40 -3.66
N GLU A 30 -19.92 9.49 -3.73
CA GLU A 30 -20.66 10.75 -3.63
C GLU A 30 -20.69 11.30 -2.20
N LEU A 31 -20.94 10.45 -1.20
CA LEU A 31 -21.18 10.91 0.18
C LEU A 31 -19.92 11.01 1.03
N VAL A 32 -18.91 10.16 0.79
CA VAL A 32 -17.71 10.04 1.64
C VAL A 32 -16.44 10.29 0.85
N GLY A 33 -16.33 9.71 -0.34
CA GLY A 33 -15.15 9.81 -1.20
C GLY A 33 -13.94 9.03 -0.68
N ALA A 34 -12.75 9.45 -1.11
CA ALA A 34 -11.47 8.80 -0.81
C ALA A 34 -10.43 9.81 -0.34
N ASN A 35 -9.83 9.54 0.82
CA ASN A 35 -8.77 10.37 1.38
C ASN A 35 -8.05 9.61 2.52
N THR A 36 -6.98 10.18 3.08
CA THR A 36 -6.31 9.65 4.27
C THR A 36 -7.14 9.81 5.55
N SER A 37 -8.11 10.71 5.55
CA SER A 37 -9.13 10.91 6.59
C SER A 37 -10.46 11.31 5.97
N VAL A 38 -11.55 10.69 6.39
CA VAL A 38 -12.91 10.93 5.87
C VAL A 38 -13.91 11.00 7.02
N SER A 39 -15.07 11.62 6.77
CA SER A 39 -16.19 11.62 7.71
C SER A 39 -16.91 10.28 7.68
N TRP A 40 -16.46 9.35 8.53
CA TRP A 40 -17.05 8.01 8.63
C TRP A 40 -18.53 8.08 9.03
N PRO A 41 -19.45 7.44 8.28
CA PRO A 41 -20.87 7.45 8.64
C PRO A 41 -21.17 6.75 9.97
N VAL A 42 -20.41 5.69 10.26
CA VAL A 42 -20.57 4.83 11.43
C VAL A 42 -19.24 4.15 11.78
N GLY A 43 -19.17 3.60 12.99
CA GLY A 43 -18.07 2.78 13.45
C GLY A 43 -17.28 3.43 14.58
N ILE A 44 -16.21 2.75 14.97
CA ILE A 44 -15.27 3.22 15.99
C ILE A 44 -13.85 3.31 15.43
N GLY A 45 -13.10 4.29 15.93
CA GLY A 45 -11.75 4.59 15.47
C GLY A 45 -10.66 3.93 16.30
N GLY A 46 -9.80 3.14 15.67
CA GLY A 46 -8.53 2.66 16.23
C GLY A 46 -7.34 3.43 15.66
N LYS A 47 -6.35 3.75 16.50
CA LYS A 47 -5.11 4.43 16.04
C LYS A 47 -4.14 3.41 15.46
N GLY A 48 -3.64 3.66 14.24
CA GLY A 48 -2.70 2.73 13.58
C GLY A 48 -3.36 1.41 13.16
N ASN A 49 -2.58 0.51 12.53
CA ASN A 49 -3.07 -0.84 12.24
C ASN A 49 -3.21 -1.65 13.53
N GLU A 50 -2.35 -1.40 14.52
CA GLU A 50 -2.35 -2.03 15.84
C GLU A 50 -3.66 -1.77 16.58
N GLY A 51 -4.09 -0.51 16.65
CA GLY A 51 -5.33 -0.13 17.33
C GLY A 51 -6.57 -0.72 16.67
N VAL A 52 -6.62 -0.72 15.33
CA VAL A 52 -7.72 -1.36 14.59
C VAL A 52 -7.72 -2.87 14.80
N SER A 53 -6.55 -3.53 14.71
CA SER A 53 -6.42 -4.98 14.94
C SER A 53 -6.84 -5.37 16.36
N GLY A 54 -6.46 -4.57 17.37
CA GLY A 54 -6.86 -4.78 18.75
C GLY A 54 -8.37 -4.69 18.95
N LEU A 55 -9.02 -3.68 18.37
CA LEU A 55 -10.48 -3.53 18.40
C LEU A 55 -11.19 -4.68 17.71
N ILE A 56 -10.69 -5.13 16.55
CA ILE A 56 -11.25 -6.29 15.83
C ILE A 56 -11.18 -7.54 16.71
N ARG A 57 -10.01 -7.80 17.30
CA ARG A 57 -9.78 -8.98 18.13
C ARG A 57 -10.66 -9.03 19.38
N GLN A 58 -10.91 -7.88 20.00
CA GLN A 58 -11.62 -7.79 21.29
C GLN A 58 -13.13 -7.65 21.12
N THR A 59 -13.62 -7.33 19.93
CA THR A 59 -15.03 -6.99 19.72
C THR A 59 -15.71 -7.99 18.78
N GLN A 60 -16.55 -8.85 19.35
CA GLN A 60 -17.34 -9.81 18.59
C GLN A 60 -18.27 -9.09 17.60
N GLY A 61 -18.33 -9.58 16.36
CA GLY A 61 -19.15 -9.01 15.29
C GLY A 61 -18.54 -7.75 14.65
N SER A 62 -17.30 -7.40 14.99
CA SER A 62 -16.60 -6.30 14.33
C SER A 62 -16.09 -6.66 12.94
N ILE A 63 -15.95 -5.65 12.10
CA ILE A 63 -15.29 -5.72 10.80
C ILE A 63 -14.45 -4.46 10.60
N GLY A 64 -13.22 -4.60 10.15
CA GLY A 64 -12.35 -3.47 9.86
C GLY A 64 -11.36 -3.79 8.76
N TYR A 65 -10.53 -2.82 8.43
CA TYR A 65 -9.50 -2.92 7.40
C TYR A 65 -8.12 -2.68 8.03
N ILE A 66 -7.19 -3.59 7.76
CA ILE A 66 -5.80 -3.55 8.21
C ILE A 66 -4.90 -4.07 7.10
N GLU A 67 -3.63 -3.71 7.15
CA GLU A 67 -2.61 -4.29 6.27
C GLU A 67 -2.46 -5.80 6.55
N LEU A 68 -2.14 -6.60 5.51
CA LEU A 68 -2.16 -8.07 5.56
C LEU A 68 -1.21 -8.64 6.61
N ALA A 69 -0.02 -8.05 6.79
CA ALA A 69 0.93 -8.52 7.80
C ALA A 69 0.32 -8.46 9.22
N TYR A 70 -0.45 -7.42 9.53
CA TYR A 70 -1.12 -7.30 10.83
C TYR A 70 -2.18 -8.38 11.02
N ALA A 71 -2.95 -8.71 9.98
CA ALA A 71 -3.92 -9.79 10.05
C ALA A 71 -3.23 -11.14 10.31
N LYS A 72 -2.15 -11.44 9.59
CA LYS A 72 -1.38 -12.68 9.74
C LYS A 72 -0.72 -12.81 11.11
N GLN A 73 0.02 -11.78 11.54
CA GLN A 73 0.73 -11.77 12.83
C GLN A 73 -0.22 -11.86 14.03
N ASN A 74 -1.46 -11.36 13.89
CA ASN A 74 -2.47 -11.43 14.94
C ASN A 74 -3.46 -12.61 14.76
N HIS A 75 -3.23 -13.48 13.78
CA HIS A 75 -4.10 -14.62 13.45
C HIS A 75 -5.57 -14.24 13.28
N LEU A 76 -5.83 -13.09 12.64
CA LEU A 76 -7.18 -12.59 12.40
C LEU A 76 -7.77 -13.23 11.14
N PRO A 77 -9.04 -13.63 11.15
CA PRO A 77 -9.71 -14.11 9.94
C PRO A 77 -9.79 -12.98 8.91
N VAL A 78 -9.57 -13.32 7.64
CA VAL A 78 -9.62 -12.39 6.52
C VAL A 78 -10.78 -12.73 5.58
N ALA A 79 -11.40 -11.71 5.00
CA ALA A 79 -12.49 -11.89 4.06
C ALA A 79 -11.95 -12.15 2.65
N HIS A 80 -12.61 -13.06 1.92
CA HIS A 80 -12.46 -13.09 0.46
C HIS A 80 -13.29 -11.97 -0.13
N VAL A 81 -12.73 -11.21 -1.06
CA VAL A 81 -13.43 -10.07 -1.68
C VAL A 81 -13.62 -10.34 -3.15
N ARG A 82 -14.85 -10.12 -3.64
CA ARG A 82 -15.16 -10.24 -5.07
C ARG A 82 -14.39 -9.17 -5.85
N ASN A 83 -13.50 -9.60 -6.72
CA ASN A 83 -12.73 -8.70 -7.56
C ASN A 83 -13.52 -8.26 -8.80
N ARG A 84 -12.90 -7.42 -9.64
CA ARG A 84 -13.51 -6.87 -10.85
C ARG A 84 -13.94 -7.94 -11.85
N SER A 85 -13.25 -9.06 -11.89
CA SER A 85 -13.55 -10.21 -12.76
C SER A 85 -14.68 -11.09 -12.20
N GLY A 86 -15.20 -10.76 -11.02
CA GLY A 86 -16.35 -11.43 -10.42
C GLY A 86 -16.01 -12.62 -9.52
N THR A 87 -14.72 -12.89 -9.28
CA THR A 87 -14.21 -13.99 -8.45
C THR A 87 -13.94 -13.52 -7.04
N PHE A 88 -14.28 -14.32 -6.03
CA PHE A 88 -13.89 -14.06 -4.65
C PHE A 88 -12.44 -14.48 -4.44
N VAL A 89 -11.57 -13.52 -4.16
CA VAL A 89 -10.13 -13.71 -4.03
C VAL A 89 -9.70 -13.50 -2.58
N GLU A 90 -8.84 -14.37 -2.08
CA GLU A 90 -8.20 -14.25 -0.76
C GLU A 90 -7.03 -13.24 -0.81
N PRO A 91 -6.79 -12.44 0.25
CA PRO A 91 -5.61 -11.58 0.31
C PRO A 91 -4.34 -12.42 0.56
N THR A 92 -3.50 -12.53 -0.46
CA THR A 92 -2.22 -13.26 -0.42
C THR A 92 -1.13 -12.43 -1.11
N LEU A 93 0.14 -12.86 -0.97
CA LEU A 93 1.23 -12.25 -1.74
C LEU A 93 1.04 -12.43 -3.24
N ALA A 94 0.53 -13.59 -3.67
CA ALA A 94 0.25 -13.88 -5.07
C ALA A 94 -0.86 -12.96 -5.63
N SER A 95 -1.98 -12.82 -4.92
CA SER A 95 -3.09 -11.96 -5.36
C SER A 95 -2.75 -10.46 -5.27
N THR A 96 -1.83 -10.07 -4.37
CA THR A 96 -1.27 -8.70 -4.32
C THR A 96 -0.31 -8.44 -5.48
N THR A 97 0.54 -9.41 -5.81
CA THR A 97 1.45 -9.34 -6.97
C THR A 97 0.64 -9.25 -8.27
N ALA A 98 -0.43 -10.04 -8.41
CA ALA A 98 -1.33 -9.97 -9.56
C ALA A 98 -1.98 -8.59 -9.71
N ALA A 99 -2.36 -7.94 -8.59
CA ALA A 99 -2.89 -6.58 -8.62
C ALA A 99 -1.86 -5.56 -9.14
N ALA A 100 -0.63 -5.64 -8.63
CA ALA A 100 0.47 -4.75 -9.02
C ALA A 100 0.88 -4.95 -10.48
N GLU A 101 1.01 -6.21 -10.94
CA GLU A 101 1.33 -6.53 -12.33
C GLU A 101 0.22 -6.11 -13.30
N GLY A 102 -1.04 -6.29 -12.91
CA GLY A 102 -2.19 -5.78 -13.67
C GLY A 102 -2.19 -4.26 -13.87
N ALA A 103 -1.43 -3.53 -13.04
CA ALA A 103 -1.27 -2.08 -13.13
C ALA A 103 0.11 -1.65 -13.68
N SER A 104 1.02 -2.58 -14.00
CA SER A 104 2.42 -2.28 -14.37
C SER A 104 2.56 -1.21 -15.46
N ALA A 105 1.72 -1.23 -16.50
CA ALA A 105 1.77 -0.24 -17.58
C ALA A 105 1.36 1.17 -17.15
N LEU A 106 0.45 1.29 -16.18
CA LEU A 106 0.05 2.59 -15.62
C LEU A 106 1.08 3.08 -14.61
N LEU A 107 1.60 2.18 -13.78
CA LEU A 107 2.65 2.48 -12.81
C LEU A 107 3.95 2.94 -13.46
N ALA A 108 4.30 2.39 -14.64
CA ALA A 108 5.43 2.86 -15.43
C ALA A 108 5.31 4.33 -15.87
N LYS A 109 4.07 4.85 -15.97
CA LYS A 109 3.80 6.26 -16.32
C LYS A 109 3.70 7.13 -15.08
N ASP A 110 3.02 6.64 -14.05
CA ASP A 110 2.88 7.31 -12.76
C ASP A 110 2.78 6.27 -11.64
N VAL A 111 3.84 6.16 -10.83
CA VAL A 111 3.91 5.25 -9.68
C VAL A 111 2.87 5.56 -8.59
N ARG A 112 2.23 6.74 -8.64
CA ARG A 112 1.15 7.13 -7.71
C ARG A 112 -0.21 6.56 -8.15
N THR A 113 -0.28 5.91 -9.31
CA THR A 113 -1.54 5.34 -9.81
C THR A 113 -2.10 4.34 -8.81
N PRO A 114 -3.36 4.50 -8.35
CA PRO A 114 -4.00 3.51 -7.49
C PRO A 114 -4.13 2.15 -8.19
N ILE A 115 -3.78 1.08 -7.49
CA ILE A 115 -3.85 -0.30 -7.99
C ILE A 115 -5.08 -1.07 -7.46
N VAL A 116 -6.01 -0.36 -6.82
CA VAL A 116 -7.26 -0.94 -6.31
C VAL A 116 -8.15 -1.38 -7.46
N ASN A 117 -8.97 -2.41 -7.22
CA ASN A 117 -9.93 -2.97 -8.18
C ASN A 117 -9.31 -3.30 -9.55
N SER A 118 -8.08 -3.85 -9.51
CA SER A 118 -7.33 -4.28 -10.69
C SER A 118 -8.16 -5.19 -11.61
N PRO A 119 -8.03 -5.07 -12.94
CA PRO A 119 -8.73 -5.94 -13.88
C PRO A 119 -8.10 -7.34 -14.00
N ALA A 120 -6.95 -7.59 -13.37
CA ALA A 120 -6.33 -8.91 -13.39
C ALA A 120 -7.22 -9.94 -12.65
N PRO A 121 -7.49 -11.13 -13.23
CA PRO A 121 -8.50 -12.06 -12.73
C PRO A 121 -8.18 -12.67 -11.36
N ASP A 122 -6.90 -12.73 -10.99
CA ASP A 122 -6.43 -13.27 -9.71
C ASP A 122 -6.07 -12.17 -8.70
N ALA A 123 -6.32 -10.90 -9.04
CA ALA A 123 -5.98 -9.79 -8.17
C ALA A 123 -6.92 -9.68 -6.97
N TYR A 124 -6.33 -9.47 -5.80
CA TYR A 124 -7.09 -9.00 -4.65
C TYR A 124 -7.47 -7.53 -4.88
N PRO A 125 -8.73 -7.12 -4.65
CA PRO A 125 -9.18 -5.81 -5.12
C PRO A 125 -8.77 -4.64 -4.23
N ILE A 126 -8.23 -4.89 -3.03
CA ILE A 126 -7.84 -3.85 -2.07
C ILE A 126 -6.32 -3.90 -1.85
N CYS A 127 -5.57 -3.53 -2.88
CA CYS A 127 -4.11 -3.45 -2.85
C CYS A 127 -3.64 -2.01 -3.03
N GLY A 128 -2.44 -1.70 -2.53
CA GLY A 128 -1.83 -0.38 -2.66
C GLY A 128 -0.31 -0.43 -2.53
N LEU A 129 0.36 0.61 -3.02
CA LEU A 129 1.79 0.82 -2.83
C LEU A 129 2.04 1.71 -1.61
N THR A 130 3.23 1.57 -1.02
CA THR A 130 3.76 2.50 -0.04
C THR A 130 4.96 3.25 -0.63
N PHE A 131 5.25 4.44 -0.12
CA PHE A 131 6.22 5.36 -0.71
C PHE A 131 7.22 5.86 0.33
N LEU A 132 8.48 5.96 -0.09
CA LEU A 132 9.49 6.76 0.59
C LEU A 132 9.48 8.16 -0.04
N LEU A 133 9.37 9.19 0.79
CA LEU A 133 9.52 10.58 0.37
C LEU A 133 10.88 11.08 0.83
N VAL A 134 11.72 11.46 -0.12
CA VAL A 134 13.10 11.87 0.12
C VAL A 134 13.35 13.21 -0.56
N TYR A 135 14.01 14.13 0.14
CA TYR A 135 14.43 15.38 -0.47
C TYR A 135 15.36 15.11 -1.65
N GLN A 136 15.14 15.79 -2.78
CA GLN A 136 15.99 15.59 -3.94
C GLN A 136 17.44 16.02 -3.65
N ASP A 137 17.63 17.19 -3.03
CA ASP A 137 18.94 17.65 -2.58
C ASP A 137 19.13 17.36 -1.08
N GLN A 138 20.10 16.50 -0.79
CA GLN A 138 20.48 16.12 0.56
C GLN A 138 21.45 17.15 1.13
N LYS A 139 21.24 17.51 2.41
CA LYS A 139 22.10 18.49 3.09
C LYS A 139 23.45 17.91 3.52
N ASP A 140 23.46 16.63 3.89
CA ASP A 140 24.62 15.93 4.41
C ASP A 140 25.07 14.88 3.38
N PRO A 141 26.30 14.97 2.86
CA PRO A 141 26.77 14.06 1.80
C PRO A 141 26.91 12.61 2.28
N VAL A 142 27.26 12.39 3.55
CA VAL A 142 27.44 11.03 4.11
C VAL A 142 26.08 10.38 4.32
N LYS A 143 25.15 11.09 4.98
CA LYS A 143 23.78 10.58 5.20
C LYS A 143 23.02 10.42 3.90
N GLY A 144 23.16 11.38 2.98
CA GLY A 144 22.52 11.34 1.67
C GLY A 144 22.97 10.12 0.86
N ARG A 145 24.26 9.81 0.87
CA ARG A 145 24.80 8.61 0.20
C ARG A 145 24.28 7.33 0.83
N ALA A 146 24.37 7.19 2.15
CA ALA A 146 23.88 6.01 2.86
C ALA A 146 22.37 5.78 2.62
N LEU A 147 21.57 6.85 2.60
CA LEU A 147 20.14 6.78 2.27
C LEU A 147 19.92 6.29 0.84
N ALA A 148 20.66 6.84 -0.13
CA ALA A 148 20.54 6.45 -1.53
C ALA A 148 20.94 4.98 -1.75
N GLU A 149 22.03 4.53 -1.15
CA GLU A 149 22.49 3.14 -1.19
C GLU A 149 21.50 2.19 -0.52
N PHE A 150 20.90 2.59 0.61
CA PHE A 150 19.84 1.81 1.26
C PHE A 150 18.61 1.65 0.37
N ILE A 151 18.16 2.74 -0.29
CA ILE A 151 17.00 2.67 -1.20
C ILE A 151 17.33 1.82 -2.42
N ASP A 152 18.54 1.95 -2.97
CA ASP A 152 19.01 1.09 -4.08
C ASP A 152 18.95 -0.39 -3.69
N TRP A 153 19.52 -0.75 -2.53
CA TRP A 153 19.41 -2.11 -2.00
C TRP A 153 17.95 -2.53 -1.79
N ALA A 154 17.11 -1.68 -1.20
CA ALA A 154 15.72 -2.01 -0.87
C ALA A 154 14.87 -2.32 -2.11
N ILE A 155 15.11 -1.64 -3.24
CA ILE A 155 14.40 -1.91 -4.51
C ILE A 155 15.03 -3.05 -5.33
N HIS A 156 16.19 -3.57 -4.93
CA HIS A 156 16.87 -4.70 -5.55
C HIS A 156 16.93 -5.91 -4.60
N GLU A 157 18.10 -6.17 -3.97
CA GLU A 157 18.36 -7.36 -3.15
C GLU A 157 17.49 -7.40 -1.89
N GLY A 158 17.10 -6.23 -1.37
CA GLY A 158 16.19 -6.11 -0.23
C GLY A 158 14.79 -6.64 -0.52
N GLN A 159 14.40 -6.81 -1.78
CA GLN A 159 13.13 -7.46 -2.11
C GLN A 159 13.10 -8.95 -1.75
N GLU A 160 14.26 -9.61 -1.56
CA GLU A 160 14.33 -11.01 -1.12
C GLU A 160 13.75 -11.21 0.29
N VAL A 161 13.79 -10.19 1.15
CA VAL A 161 13.24 -10.29 2.51
C VAL A 161 11.75 -9.92 2.58
N ALA A 162 11.18 -9.31 1.53
CA ALA A 162 9.82 -8.79 1.53
C ALA A 162 8.76 -9.87 1.85
N ALA A 163 8.90 -11.06 1.26
CA ALA A 163 7.94 -12.15 1.45
C ALA A 163 7.91 -12.65 2.91
N SER A 164 9.07 -12.67 3.60
CA SER A 164 9.16 -13.04 5.02
C SER A 164 8.47 -12.04 5.96
N LEU A 165 8.24 -10.82 5.46
CA LEU A 165 7.54 -9.74 6.14
C LEU A 165 6.09 -9.57 5.63
N ASP A 166 5.58 -10.52 4.85
CA ASP A 166 4.24 -10.51 4.26
C ASP A 166 3.99 -9.37 3.24
N TYR A 167 5.05 -8.90 2.57
CA TYR A 167 4.95 -7.94 1.47
C TYR A 167 5.21 -8.58 0.10
N ALA A 168 4.41 -8.17 -0.89
CA ALA A 168 4.63 -8.52 -2.28
C ALA A 168 5.81 -7.72 -2.86
N ARG A 169 6.50 -8.32 -3.83
CA ARG A 169 7.61 -7.66 -4.54
C ARG A 169 7.08 -6.56 -5.46
N LEU A 170 7.92 -5.55 -5.70
CA LEU A 170 7.68 -4.53 -6.70
C LEU A 170 7.77 -5.14 -8.10
N PRO A 171 6.83 -4.83 -9.01
CA PRO A 171 6.97 -5.15 -10.43
C PRO A 171 8.25 -4.53 -11.01
N ALA A 172 8.87 -5.20 -11.99
CA ALA A 172 10.09 -4.71 -12.64
C ALA A 172 9.92 -3.30 -13.25
N ALA A 173 8.72 -2.99 -13.75
CA ALA A 173 8.38 -1.66 -14.26
C ALA A 173 8.49 -0.57 -13.17
N VAL A 174 8.08 -0.88 -11.94
CA VAL A 174 8.17 0.05 -10.80
C VAL A 174 9.62 0.20 -10.33
N VAL A 175 10.37 -0.91 -10.28
CA VAL A 175 11.82 -0.87 -9.96
C VAL A 175 12.55 0.08 -10.91
N LYS A 176 12.30 -0.01 -12.22
CA LYS A 176 12.91 0.87 -13.22
C LYS A 176 12.56 2.36 -13.02
N VAL A 177 11.33 2.68 -12.63
CA VAL A 177 10.94 4.05 -12.30
C VAL A 177 11.63 4.53 -11.02
N ASN A 178 11.77 3.65 -10.03
CA ASN A 178 12.46 3.95 -8.77
C ASN A 178 13.95 4.20 -8.99
N GLU A 179 14.64 3.38 -9.79
CA GLU A 179 16.03 3.59 -10.19
C GLU A 179 16.22 4.97 -10.85
N THR A 180 15.35 5.31 -11.80
CA THR A 180 15.38 6.61 -12.50
C THR A 180 15.16 7.77 -11.53
N THR A 181 14.29 7.58 -10.54
CA THR A 181 13.99 8.60 -9.51
C THR A 181 15.15 8.74 -8.53
N LEU A 182 15.77 7.63 -8.13
CA LEU A 182 16.88 7.58 -7.19
C LEU A 182 18.13 8.30 -7.73
N ARG A 183 18.39 8.19 -9.03
CA ARG A 183 19.48 8.92 -9.71
C ARG A 183 19.35 10.44 -9.65
N LYS A 184 18.17 10.98 -9.32
CA LYS A 184 17.97 12.42 -9.14
C LYS A 184 18.46 12.94 -7.80
N LEU A 185 18.81 12.05 -6.85
CA LEU A 185 19.31 12.48 -5.55
C LEU A 185 20.68 13.13 -5.67
N THR A 186 20.80 14.33 -5.11
CA THR A 186 22.03 15.13 -5.14
C THR A 186 22.47 15.56 -3.74
N VAL A 187 23.71 16.04 -3.65
CA VAL A 187 24.19 16.89 -2.56
C VAL A 187 24.91 18.09 -3.17
N ALA A 188 24.43 19.30 -2.87
CA ALA A 188 24.94 20.54 -3.45
C ALA A 188 25.00 20.45 -5.00
N GLY A 189 23.96 19.87 -5.61
CA GLY A 189 23.83 19.71 -7.07
C GLY A 189 24.69 18.60 -7.70
N LYS A 190 25.46 17.84 -6.91
CA LYS A 190 26.23 16.69 -7.40
C LYS A 190 25.49 15.37 -7.15
N PRO A 191 25.44 14.43 -8.12
CA PRO A 191 24.81 13.13 -7.92
C PRO A 191 25.38 12.37 -6.71
N LEU A 192 24.51 11.69 -5.96
CA LEU A 192 24.91 10.88 -4.80
C LEU A 192 25.38 9.47 -5.16
N LEU A 193 24.82 8.89 -6.23
CA LEU A 193 25.17 7.56 -6.73
C LEU A 193 25.93 7.69 -8.06
N ALA A 194 26.86 6.77 -8.31
CA ALA A 194 27.49 6.61 -9.62
C ALA A 194 26.57 5.83 -10.57
N ASP A 195 26.82 5.90 -11.88
CA ASP A 195 26.13 5.03 -12.82
C ASP A 195 26.53 3.56 -12.59
N ARG A 196 25.53 2.67 -12.63
CA ARG A 196 25.69 1.21 -12.52
C ARG A 196 25.89 0.66 -13.93
#